data_AF-A0A239IRF8-F1
#
_entry.id   AF-A0A239IRF8-F1
#
_cell.length_a   1.000
_cell.length_b   1.000
_cell.length_c   1.000
_cell.angle_alpha   90.00
_cell.angle_beta   90.00
_cell.angle_gamma   90.00
#
_symmetry.space_group_name_H-M   'P 1'
#
loop_
_entity.id
_entity.type
_entity.pdbx_description
1 polymer ?
#
loop_
_entity_poly.entity_id
_entity_poly.type
_entity_poly.pdbx_seq_one_letter_code
_entity_poly.pdbx_strand_id
1 'polypeptide(L)'
;MTAASISISTFARDHRQNISIVRVFIKDCEYKPREMSMHELEYGPVFVFGGKHKGRVLYYDDDATEKTAICYIGHPLSFLGTYDIQLKLLREPTLGDLLNRKEEIDKVLTDIALYGRWDVDARSLHSLWAEKSMIEDSLFERRMFGEFGQLDGSKEVFLCHASADKGWVRMVHDDLMHVGVKCWLDENKIRVGDSIVSKISSGLASSQTMIAFLSRKSVDSMWALKEWQSFLARQLSGTDIKILPALLEKCDIPPILADIKYADFTKSYHDGYKEIYNALK
;
A
#
# COMPACT_ATOMS: atom_id res chain seq x y z
N MET A 1 12.64 -34.48 6.25
CA MET A 1 11.80 -34.55 7.47
C MET A 1 12.58 -33.91 8.61
N THR A 2 12.16 -32.73 9.04
CA THR A 2 12.27 -32.27 10.45
C THR A 2 11.50 -30.94 10.52
N ALA A 3 10.26 -31.04 10.99
CA ALA A 3 9.42 -29.89 11.30
C ALA A 3 9.93 -29.24 12.59
N ALA A 4 10.13 -27.93 12.60
CA ALA A 4 10.30 -27.19 13.83
C ALA A 4 8.92 -26.98 14.47
N SER A 5 8.65 -27.74 15.54
CA SER A 5 7.44 -27.64 16.35
C SER A 5 7.48 -26.38 17.21
N ILE A 6 6.46 -25.52 17.09
CA ILE A 6 6.19 -24.42 18.02
C ILE A 6 5.33 -24.99 19.16
N SER A 7 5.91 -25.15 20.35
CA SER A 7 5.19 -25.49 21.57
C SER A 7 4.83 -24.21 22.33
N ILE A 8 3.54 -23.88 22.38
CA ILE A 8 3.00 -22.81 23.23
C ILE A 8 2.70 -23.43 24.60
N SER A 9 3.57 -23.20 25.59
CA SER A 9 3.26 -23.51 26.98
C SER A 9 2.39 -22.39 27.56
N THR A 10 1.17 -22.73 27.94
CA THR A 10 0.30 -21.88 28.76
C THR A 10 0.90 -21.84 30.16
N PHE A 11 1.26 -20.65 30.65
CA PHE A 11 1.46 -20.46 32.09
C PHE A 11 0.98 -19.08 32.52
N ALA A 12 -0.07 -19.10 33.34
CA ALA A 12 -0.57 -17.94 34.06
C ALA A 12 0.17 -17.81 35.40
N ARG A 13 0.35 -16.55 35.82
CA ARG A 13 0.75 -16.05 37.15
C ARG A 13 2.23 -16.18 37.51
N ASP A 14 2.98 -15.10 37.32
CA ASP A 14 3.49 -14.32 38.46
C ASP A 14 3.81 -12.87 38.04
N HIS A 15 3.37 -11.90 38.83
CA HIS A 15 3.55 -10.47 38.57
C HIS A 15 4.84 -9.99 39.22
N ARG A 16 5.85 -9.72 38.37
CA ARG A 16 7.13 -8.99 38.59
C ARG A 16 8.31 -9.86 38.15
N GLN A 17 8.71 -9.75 36.89
CA GLN A 17 10.10 -9.61 36.41
C GLN A 17 10.20 -9.96 34.92
N ASN A 18 10.97 -9.14 34.20
CA ASN A 18 11.51 -9.35 32.85
C ASN A 18 10.53 -9.52 31.68
N ILE A 19 10.08 -8.39 31.12
CA ILE A 19 9.72 -8.32 29.69
C ILE A 19 11.03 -8.36 28.91
N SER A 20 11.40 -9.53 28.40
CA SER A 20 12.47 -9.67 27.42
C SER A 20 11.98 -9.08 26.09
N ILE A 21 12.46 -7.87 25.78
CA ILE A 21 12.26 -7.22 24.47
C ILE A 21 12.86 -8.12 23.40
N VAL A 22 12.02 -8.58 22.46
CA VAL A 22 12.49 -9.21 21.22
C VAL A 22 13.14 -8.11 20.38
N ARG A 23 14.47 -7.99 20.45
CA ARG A 23 15.25 -7.17 19.51
C ARG A 23 15.23 -7.87 18.16
N VAL A 24 14.40 -7.37 17.24
CA VAL A 24 14.57 -7.66 15.82
C VAL A 24 15.80 -6.89 15.36
N PHE A 25 16.91 -7.60 15.15
CA PHE A 25 18.09 -7.03 14.50
C PHE A 25 17.77 -6.84 13.02
N ILE A 26 17.33 -5.63 12.64
CA ILE A 26 17.39 -5.18 11.26
C ILE A 26 18.87 -4.89 11.01
N LYS A 27 19.51 -5.61 10.08
CA LYS A 27 20.85 -5.24 9.61
C LYS A 27 20.79 -3.81 9.09
N ASP A 28 21.57 -2.92 9.68
CA ASP A 28 21.72 -1.54 9.25
C ASP A 28 22.19 -1.49 7.79
N CYS A 29 21.25 -1.39 6.86
CA CYS A 29 21.53 -0.72 5.60
C CYS A 29 21.65 0.76 5.96
N GLU A 30 22.88 1.26 6.10
CA GLU A 30 23.16 2.69 6.24
C GLU A 30 22.61 3.44 5.01
N TYR A 31 21.34 3.84 5.08
CA TYR A 31 20.81 4.91 4.25
C TYR A 31 21.48 6.20 4.71
N LYS A 32 22.53 6.62 4.00
CA LYS A 32 23.11 7.95 4.18
C LYS A 32 22.08 8.96 3.67
N PRO A 33 21.49 9.80 4.53
CA PRO A 33 20.60 10.85 4.07
C PRO A 33 21.42 11.76 3.17
N ARG A 34 20.97 12.01 1.93
CA ARG A 34 21.53 13.11 1.15
C ARG A 34 21.28 14.40 1.94
N GLU A 35 22.31 15.23 2.09
CA GLU A 35 22.09 16.63 2.47
C GLU A 35 21.33 17.29 1.32
N MET A 36 20.02 17.36 1.48
CA MET A 36 19.09 17.96 0.53
C MET A 36 18.84 19.42 0.93
N SER A 37 18.77 20.28 -0.07
CA SER A 37 18.72 21.72 0.12
C SER A 37 17.33 22.17 0.58
N MET A 38 17.25 23.40 1.11
CA MET A 38 16.09 24.04 1.77
C MET A 38 14.78 24.13 0.95
N HIS A 39 14.71 23.57 -0.26
CA HIS A 39 13.61 23.69 -1.24
C HIS A 39 13.08 22.35 -1.79
N GLU A 40 13.36 21.21 -1.14
CA GLU A 40 13.05 19.87 -1.68
C GLU A 40 12.05 19.05 -0.84
N LEU A 41 11.37 19.64 0.16
CA LEU A 41 10.36 18.91 0.93
C LEU A 41 9.04 18.86 0.16
N GLU A 42 8.63 17.66 -0.25
CA GLU A 42 7.29 17.42 -0.79
C GLU A 42 6.23 17.42 0.32
N TYR A 43 5.00 17.76 -0.04
CA TYR A 43 3.85 17.67 0.86
C TYR A 43 3.71 16.24 1.39
N GLY A 44 3.50 16.11 2.71
CA GLY A 44 3.44 14.81 3.35
C GLY A 44 4.16 14.75 4.71
N PRO A 45 4.44 13.53 5.20
CA PRO A 45 5.04 13.33 6.52
C PRO A 45 6.42 13.97 6.64
N VAL A 46 6.61 14.82 7.65
CA VAL A 46 7.87 15.49 8.01
C VAL A 46 8.23 15.23 9.47
N PHE A 47 9.52 15.11 9.74
CA PHE A 47 10.07 15.02 11.08
C PHE A 47 10.58 16.37 11.57
N VAL A 48 10.17 16.76 12.78
CA VAL A 48 10.60 18.00 13.42
C VAL A 48 11.82 17.72 14.28
N PHE A 49 13.01 18.19 13.89
CA PHE A 49 14.25 17.89 14.62
C PHE A 49 14.68 18.99 15.61
N GLY A 50 13.94 20.10 15.70
CA GLY A 50 14.22 21.19 16.63
C GLY A 50 12.98 22.01 17.02
N GLY A 51 13.15 22.94 17.97
CA GLY A 51 12.07 23.80 18.45
C GLY A 51 11.05 23.10 19.36
N LYS A 52 9.86 23.71 19.50
CA LYS A 52 8.80 23.28 20.43
C LYS A 52 8.25 21.89 20.13
N HIS A 53 8.22 21.50 18.85
CA HIS A 53 7.65 20.24 18.38
C HIS A 53 8.71 19.18 18.08
N LYS A 54 9.94 19.34 18.62
CA LYS A 54 11.04 18.40 18.40
C LYS A 54 10.64 16.95 18.74
N GLY A 55 10.99 16.02 17.84
CA GLY A 55 10.71 14.60 17.97
C GLY A 55 9.36 14.17 17.40
N ARG A 56 8.51 15.11 16.97
CA ARG A 56 7.19 14.81 16.40
C ARG A 56 7.29 14.54 14.91
N VAL A 57 6.37 13.70 14.44
CA VAL A 57 6.09 13.53 13.00
C VAL A 57 4.80 14.28 12.70
N LEU A 58 4.85 15.21 11.76
CA LEU A 58 3.72 16.04 11.33
C LEU A 58 3.48 15.84 9.84
N TYR A 59 2.33 16.25 9.34
CA TYR A 59 2.10 16.36 7.90
C TYR A 59 2.37 17.80 7.47
N TYR A 60 3.22 17.99 6.47
CA TYR A 60 3.47 19.26 5.79
C TYR A 60 2.47 19.45 4.65
N ASP A 61 1.73 20.55 4.70
CA ASP A 61 0.60 20.81 3.80
C ASP A 61 0.82 21.96 2.82
N ASP A 62 1.32 23.09 3.33
CA ASP A 62 1.60 24.29 2.55
C ASP A 62 2.55 25.22 3.32
N ASP A 63 3.08 26.23 2.65
CA ASP A 63 3.90 27.27 3.23
C ASP A 63 3.04 28.45 3.71
N ALA A 64 3.17 28.82 4.99
CA ALA A 64 2.58 30.07 5.51
C ALA A 64 3.37 31.31 5.07
N THR A 65 4.69 31.15 4.95
CA THR A 65 5.66 32.16 4.46
C THR A 65 6.87 31.45 3.87
N GLU A 66 7.78 32.17 3.20
CA GLU A 66 9.06 31.64 2.68
C GLU A 66 9.96 30.93 3.73
N LYS A 67 9.64 31.05 5.02
CA LYS A 67 10.46 30.50 6.13
C LYS A 67 9.70 29.55 7.04
N THR A 68 8.38 29.41 6.86
CA THR A 68 7.52 28.67 7.79
C THR A 68 6.53 27.80 7.02
N ALA A 69 6.53 26.53 7.36
CA ALA A 69 5.58 25.53 6.89
C ALA A 69 4.37 25.47 7.83
N ILE A 70 3.19 25.28 7.25
CA ILE A 70 1.98 24.86 7.94
C ILE A 70 2.02 23.34 8.05
N CYS A 71 2.06 22.86 9.28
CA CYS A 71 2.01 21.45 9.58
C CYS A 71 0.82 21.09 10.46
N TYR A 72 0.31 19.87 10.36
CA TYR A 72 -0.69 19.36 11.30
C TYR A 72 -0.37 17.97 11.82
N ILE A 73 -0.99 17.63 12.96
CA ILE A 73 -0.83 16.31 13.57
C ILE A 73 -1.88 15.37 12.97
N GLY A 74 -1.40 14.32 12.31
CA GLY A 74 -2.23 13.32 11.62
C GLY A 74 -2.51 13.67 10.17
N HIS A 75 -3.52 13.03 9.59
CA HIS A 75 -3.88 13.22 8.18
C HIS A 75 -4.73 14.48 7.95
N PRO A 76 -4.73 15.03 6.71
CA PRO A 76 -5.49 16.24 6.34
C PRO A 76 -6.99 16.21 6.71
N LEU A 77 -7.60 15.03 6.85
CA LEU A 77 -9.03 14.91 7.18
C LEU A 77 -9.32 14.66 8.66
N SER A 78 -8.27 14.57 9.49
CA SER A 78 -8.36 14.10 10.89
C SER A 78 -7.64 15.00 11.90
N PHE A 79 -7.10 16.14 11.48
CA PHE A 79 -6.34 17.02 12.36
C PHE A 79 -7.24 17.94 13.19
N LEU A 80 -6.74 18.34 14.37
CA LEU A 80 -7.45 19.25 15.30
C LEU A 80 -6.91 20.69 15.30
N GLY A 81 -5.80 20.93 14.60
CA GLY A 81 -5.19 22.25 14.46
C GLY A 81 -3.91 22.21 13.63
N THR A 82 -3.51 23.39 13.18
CA THR A 82 -2.27 23.64 12.43
C THR A 82 -1.19 24.23 13.33
N TYR A 83 0.05 24.05 12.92
CA TYR A 83 1.25 24.49 13.60
C TYR A 83 2.20 25.13 12.59
N ASP A 84 2.62 26.36 12.87
CA ASP A 84 3.65 27.02 12.08
C ASP A 84 5.03 26.56 12.54
N ILE A 85 5.72 25.82 11.67
CA ILE A 85 7.06 25.29 11.94
C ILE A 85 8.06 25.94 11.01
N GLN A 86 9.21 26.37 11.54
CA GLN A 86 10.28 26.91 10.70
C GLN A 86 10.78 25.82 9.75
N LEU A 87 10.79 26.08 8.44
CA LEU A 87 11.18 25.12 7.40
C LEU A 87 12.54 24.47 7.68
N LYS A 88 13.50 25.25 8.20
CA LYS A 88 14.83 24.76 8.60
C LYS A 88 14.85 23.75 9.74
N LEU A 89 13.72 23.45 10.37
CA LEU A 89 13.56 22.47 11.44
C LEU A 89 12.84 21.20 10.98
N LEU A 90 12.51 21.14 9.68
CA LEU A 90 11.83 20.02 9.04
C LEU A 90 12.78 19.26 8.14
N ARG A 91 12.58 17.94 8.08
CA ARG A 91 13.15 17.06 7.05
C ARG A 91 12.21 15.88 6.84
N GLU A 92 12.45 15.11 5.78
CA GLU A 92 11.80 13.81 5.65
C GLU A 92 12.10 12.91 6.86
N PRO A 93 11.12 12.16 7.39
CA PRO A 93 11.33 11.26 8.51
C PRO A 93 12.20 10.08 8.06
N THR A 94 13.14 9.63 8.88
CA THR A 94 13.85 8.35 8.67
C THR A 94 12.99 7.21 9.21
N LEU A 95 13.31 5.96 8.83
CA LEU A 95 12.66 4.80 9.44
C LEU A 95 12.83 4.78 10.96
N GLY A 96 14.00 5.18 11.46
CA GLY A 96 14.28 5.29 12.89
C GLY A 96 13.40 6.32 13.60
N ASP A 97 13.18 7.50 12.99
CA ASP A 97 12.31 8.53 13.58
C ASP A 97 10.87 8.02 13.74
N LEU A 98 10.33 7.38 12.69
CA LEU A 98 8.98 6.82 12.70
C LEU A 98 8.83 5.73 13.77
N LEU A 99 9.76 4.78 13.81
CA LEU A 99 9.71 3.66 14.78
C LEU A 99 9.86 4.15 16.23
N ASN A 100 10.83 5.02 16.50
CA ASN A 100 11.06 5.56 17.84
C ASN A 100 9.85 6.36 18.31
N ARG A 101 9.30 7.23 17.44
CA ARG A 101 8.14 8.05 17.81
C ARG A 101 6.88 7.21 18.03
N LYS A 102 6.67 6.17 17.22
CA LYS A 102 5.59 5.19 17.43
C LYS A 102 5.73 4.51 18.79
N GLU A 103 6.94 4.06 19.14
CA GLU A 103 7.20 3.41 20.44
C GLU A 103 6.91 4.34 21.63
N GLU A 104 7.29 5.62 21.53
CA GLU A 104 6.96 6.63 22.55
C GLU A 104 5.45 6.79 22.72
N ILE A 105 4.70 6.91 21.61
CA ILE A 105 3.24 7.07 21.66
C ILE A 105 2.58 5.80 22.24
N ASP A 106 3.02 4.62 21.79
CA ASP A 106 2.51 3.34 22.27
C ASP A 106 2.71 3.18 23.78
N LYS A 107 3.85 3.60 24.33
CA LYS A 107 4.10 3.61 25.79
C LYS A 107 3.11 4.50 26.53
N VAL A 108 2.89 5.72 26.05
CA VAL A 108 1.95 6.67 26.67
C VAL A 108 0.52 6.12 26.66
N LEU A 109 0.05 5.64 25.51
CA LEU A 109 -1.31 5.09 25.36
C LEU A 109 -1.50 3.82 26.20
N THR A 110 -0.48 2.96 26.25
CA THR A 110 -0.51 1.72 27.05
C THR A 110 -0.54 2.03 28.54
N ASP A 111 0.24 3.00 29.02
CA ASP A 111 0.22 3.41 30.42
C ASP A 111 -1.14 4.00 30.84
N ILE A 112 -1.76 4.81 29.97
CA ILE A 112 -3.12 5.33 30.20
C ILE A 112 -4.11 4.18 30.38
N ALA A 113 -4.07 3.20 29.46
CA ALA A 113 -5.01 2.09 29.45
C ALA A 113 -4.78 1.12 30.63
N LEU A 114 -3.53 0.72 30.90
CA LEU A 114 -3.19 -0.26 31.93
C LEU A 114 -3.45 0.25 33.35
N TYR A 115 -3.17 1.52 33.61
CA TYR A 115 -3.31 2.11 34.94
C TYR A 115 -4.59 2.94 35.10
N GLY A 116 -5.49 2.91 34.11
CA GLY A 116 -6.78 3.61 34.16
C GLY A 116 -6.65 5.13 34.27
N ARG A 117 -5.56 5.73 33.75
CA ARG A 117 -5.28 7.17 33.84
C ARG A 117 -6.01 7.96 32.76
N TRP A 118 -7.32 7.81 32.72
CA TRP A 118 -8.19 8.45 31.71
C TRP A 118 -8.46 9.94 31.98
N ASP A 119 -7.90 10.51 33.05
CA ASP A 119 -7.86 11.95 33.30
C ASP A 119 -6.83 12.63 32.37
N VAL A 120 -7.03 12.48 31.06
CA VAL A 120 -6.24 13.07 29.99
C VAL A 120 -7.14 13.92 29.13
N ASP A 121 -6.64 15.08 28.73
CA ASP A 121 -7.36 15.97 27.82
C ASP A 121 -7.63 15.26 26.48
N ALA A 122 -8.88 15.37 26.01
CA ALA A 122 -9.35 14.67 24.81
C ALA A 122 -8.56 15.09 23.55
N ARG A 123 -8.13 16.37 23.45
CA ARG A 123 -7.32 16.83 22.32
C ARG A 123 -5.93 16.21 22.33
N SER A 124 -5.35 16.03 23.52
CA SER A 124 -4.06 15.39 23.72
C SER A 124 -4.11 13.91 23.33
N LEU A 125 -5.17 13.21 23.76
CA LEU A 125 -5.40 11.81 23.36
C LEU A 125 -5.60 11.68 21.85
N HIS A 126 -6.43 12.53 21.25
CA HIS A 126 -6.63 12.57 19.79
C HIS A 126 -5.33 12.82 19.04
N SER A 127 -4.51 13.78 19.50
CA SER A 127 -3.23 14.09 18.86
C SER A 127 -2.28 12.88 18.86
N LEU A 128 -2.25 12.09 19.95
CA LEU A 128 -1.43 10.88 20.01
C LEU A 128 -1.91 9.83 18.99
N TRP A 129 -3.22 9.58 18.91
CA TRP A 129 -3.78 8.63 17.96
C TRP A 129 -3.63 9.09 16.51
N ALA A 130 -3.85 10.37 16.23
CA ALA A 130 -3.70 10.94 14.90
C ALA A 130 -2.24 10.90 14.42
N GLU A 131 -1.28 11.26 15.29
CA GLU A 131 0.15 11.13 14.99
C GLU A 131 0.53 9.67 14.74
N LYS A 132 0.05 8.75 15.60
CA LYS A 132 0.32 7.32 15.46
C LYS A 132 -0.24 6.75 14.14
N SER A 133 -1.49 7.08 13.78
CA SER A 133 -2.11 6.64 12.53
C SER A 133 -1.26 7.01 11.33
N MET A 134 -0.83 8.28 11.25
CA MET A 134 0.00 8.77 10.15
C MET A 134 1.38 8.11 10.11
N ILE A 135 1.98 7.85 11.28
CA ILE A 135 3.24 7.10 11.35
C ILE A 135 3.05 5.66 10.87
N GLU A 136 1.96 5.00 11.27
CA GLU A 136 1.65 3.62 10.86
C GLU A 136 1.43 3.53 9.35
N ASP A 137 0.74 4.50 8.76
CA ASP A 137 0.55 4.63 7.31
C ASP A 137 1.88 4.89 6.59
N SER A 138 2.70 5.82 7.08
CA SER A 138 4.04 6.09 6.52
C SER A 138 4.94 4.83 6.56
N LEU A 139 4.88 4.05 7.65
CA LEU A 139 5.61 2.80 7.80
C LEU A 139 5.03 1.69 6.91
N PHE A 140 3.72 1.70 6.69
CA PHE A 140 3.05 0.80 5.76
C PHE A 140 3.50 1.08 4.33
N GLU A 141 3.37 2.33 3.88
CA GLU A 141 3.82 2.78 2.56
C GLU A 141 5.30 2.43 2.31
N ARG A 142 6.19 2.67 3.27
CA ARG A 142 7.61 2.31 3.12
C ARG A 142 7.87 0.81 3.03
N ARG A 143 7.08 -0.01 3.72
CA ARG A 143 7.18 -1.48 3.61
C ARG A 143 6.62 -1.98 2.29
N MET A 144 5.52 -1.38 1.84
CA MET A 144 4.92 -1.68 0.56
C MET A 144 5.88 -1.27 -0.56
N PHE A 145 6.16 0.02 -0.71
CA PHE A 145 6.92 0.57 -1.84
C PHE A 145 8.43 0.40 -1.74
N GLY A 146 9.00 0.25 -0.54
CA GLY A 146 10.45 0.06 -0.38
C GLY A 146 11.00 -1.22 -1.02
N GLU A 147 10.13 -2.22 -1.25
CA GLU A 147 10.49 -3.44 -1.97
C GLU A 147 10.36 -3.31 -3.50
N PHE A 148 9.67 -2.26 -3.99
CA PHE A 148 9.34 -2.07 -5.40
C PHE A 148 10.13 -0.90 -5.99
N GLY A 149 11.06 -1.21 -6.90
CA GLY A 149 11.74 -0.19 -7.70
C GLY A 149 10.89 0.27 -8.89
N GLN A 150 11.30 1.36 -9.53
CA GLN A 150 10.72 1.81 -10.80
C GLN A 150 10.86 0.72 -11.87
N LEU A 151 9.76 0.45 -12.57
CA LEU A 151 9.69 -0.41 -13.75
C LEU A 151 9.82 0.44 -15.02
N ASP A 152 10.03 -0.22 -16.15
CA ASP A 152 10.14 0.45 -17.44
C ASP A 152 8.81 1.11 -17.84
N GLY A 153 8.83 2.43 -18.03
CA GLY A 153 7.69 3.23 -18.46
C GLY A 153 7.15 2.93 -19.87
N SER A 154 7.81 2.03 -20.60
CA SER A 154 7.30 1.45 -21.84
C SER A 154 6.23 0.37 -21.62
N LYS A 155 6.12 -0.20 -20.41
CA LYS A 155 5.18 -1.29 -20.13
C LYS A 155 3.76 -0.76 -20.04
N GLU A 156 2.91 -1.27 -20.94
CA GLU A 156 1.48 -1.01 -20.94
C GLU A 156 0.72 -2.26 -20.52
N VAL A 157 -0.15 -2.10 -19.52
CA VAL A 157 -0.92 -3.20 -18.94
C VAL A 157 -2.41 -2.89 -19.00
N PHE A 158 -3.19 -3.81 -19.54
CA PHE A 158 -4.64 -3.75 -19.49
C PHE A 158 -5.18 -4.43 -18.23
N LEU A 159 -5.98 -3.69 -17.43
CA LEU A 159 -6.56 -4.16 -16.18
C LEU A 159 -7.99 -4.64 -16.41
N CYS A 160 -8.12 -5.94 -16.65
CA CYS A 160 -9.37 -6.60 -17.02
C CYS A 160 -10.13 -7.07 -15.77
N HIS A 161 -11.30 -6.50 -15.50
CA HIS A 161 -12.03 -6.70 -14.25
C HIS A 161 -13.55 -6.58 -14.42
N ALA A 162 -14.34 -7.12 -13.48
CA ALA A 162 -15.77 -6.85 -13.43
C ALA A 162 -16.03 -5.45 -12.85
N SER A 163 -17.11 -4.78 -13.27
CA SER A 163 -17.44 -3.44 -12.76
C SER A 163 -17.60 -3.37 -11.24
N ALA A 164 -17.94 -4.49 -10.59
CA ALA A 164 -18.04 -4.57 -9.13
C ALA A 164 -16.68 -4.52 -8.41
N ASP A 165 -15.60 -4.88 -9.11
CA ASP A 165 -14.25 -4.96 -8.55
C ASP A 165 -13.45 -3.67 -8.79
N LYS A 166 -14.04 -2.68 -9.47
CA LYS A 166 -13.38 -1.44 -9.89
C LYS A 166 -12.68 -0.71 -8.76
N GLY A 167 -13.29 -0.65 -7.57
CA GLY A 167 -12.69 0.02 -6.41
C GLY A 167 -11.35 -0.61 -6.01
N TRP A 168 -11.30 -1.94 -5.97
CA TRP A 168 -10.09 -2.69 -5.62
C TRP A 168 -9.02 -2.59 -6.72
N VAL A 169 -9.43 -2.77 -7.97
CA VAL A 169 -8.52 -2.71 -9.13
C VAL A 169 -7.91 -1.32 -9.31
N ARG A 170 -8.62 -0.27 -8.87
CA ARG A 170 -8.08 1.09 -8.87
C ARG A 170 -6.90 1.27 -7.92
N MET A 171 -6.88 0.57 -6.78
CA MET A 171 -5.71 0.60 -5.88
C MET A 171 -4.49 0.01 -6.60
N VAL A 172 -4.66 -1.16 -7.24
CA VAL A 172 -3.58 -1.80 -8.01
C VAL A 172 -3.13 -0.94 -9.19
N HIS A 173 -4.06 -0.27 -9.86
CA HIS A 173 -3.76 0.70 -10.91
C HIS A 173 -2.85 1.82 -10.40
N ASP A 174 -3.22 2.47 -9.30
CA ASP A 174 -2.50 3.62 -8.77
C ASP A 174 -1.08 3.20 -8.31
N ASP A 175 -0.96 2.03 -7.69
CA ASP A 175 0.35 1.48 -7.29
C ASP A 175 1.24 1.12 -8.49
N LEU A 176 0.67 0.53 -9.54
CA LEU A 176 1.39 0.20 -10.78
C LEU A 176 1.87 1.46 -11.50
N MET A 177 1.03 2.50 -11.54
CA MET A 177 1.39 3.81 -12.09
C MET A 177 2.52 4.46 -11.29
N HIS A 178 2.52 4.33 -9.96
CA HIS A 178 3.58 4.85 -9.10
C HIS A 178 4.95 4.22 -9.39
N VAL A 179 4.98 2.92 -9.75
CA VAL A 179 6.21 2.24 -10.19
C VAL A 179 6.49 2.39 -11.69
N GLY A 180 5.79 3.30 -12.38
CA GLY A 180 6.08 3.67 -13.77
C GLY A 180 5.32 2.88 -14.85
N VAL A 181 4.46 1.93 -14.50
CA VAL A 181 3.71 1.14 -15.49
C VAL A 181 2.51 1.92 -16.00
N LYS A 182 2.33 2.01 -17.32
CA LYS A 182 1.13 2.60 -17.93
C LYS A 182 -0.03 1.63 -17.82
N CYS A 183 -1.02 1.98 -17.02
CA CYS A 183 -2.19 1.14 -16.81
C CYS A 183 -3.40 1.64 -17.57
N TRP A 184 -4.11 0.72 -18.22
CA TRP A 184 -5.38 0.98 -18.88
C TRP A 184 -6.48 0.27 -18.08
N LEU A 185 -7.29 1.06 -17.37
CA LEU A 185 -8.49 0.56 -16.71
C LEU A 185 -9.60 0.36 -17.73
N ASP A 186 -10.24 -0.81 -17.70
CA ASP A 186 -11.48 -0.97 -18.42
C ASP A 186 -12.58 -0.06 -17.82
N GLU A 187 -12.91 1.04 -18.48
CA GLU A 187 -14.03 1.90 -18.10
C GLU A 187 -15.39 1.36 -18.55
N ASN A 188 -15.44 0.17 -19.16
CA ASN A 188 -16.62 -0.27 -19.88
C ASN A 188 -17.84 -0.45 -18.98
N LYS A 189 -18.73 0.54 -19.07
CA LYS A 189 -20.17 0.28 -19.09
C LYS A 189 -20.47 -0.49 -20.39
N ILE A 190 -20.22 -1.81 -20.40
CA ILE A 190 -20.65 -2.68 -21.50
C ILE A 190 -22.18 -2.61 -21.51
N ARG A 191 -22.75 -1.97 -22.53
CA ARG A 191 -24.19 -1.87 -22.69
C ARG A 191 -24.68 -3.14 -23.38
N VAL A 192 -25.95 -3.47 -23.16
CA VAL A 192 -26.63 -4.53 -23.92
C VAL A 192 -26.50 -4.19 -25.42
N GLY A 193 -25.89 -5.09 -26.19
CA GLY A 193 -25.62 -4.92 -27.62
C GLY A 193 -24.17 -4.60 -27.99
N ASP A 194 -23.30 -4.29 -27.02
CA ASP A 194 -21.87 -4.07 -27.28
C ASP A 194 -21.12 -5.41 -27.45
N SER A 195 -20.19 -5.49 -28.41
CA SER A 195 -19.25 -6.60 -28.51
C SER A 195 -18.15 -6.46 -27.44
N ILE A 196 -18.18 -7.34 -26.45
CA ILE A 196 -17.18 -7.44 -25.37
C ILE A 196 -15.78 -7.68 -25.97
N VAL A 197 -15.71 -8.55 -26.99
CA VAL A 197 -14.48 -8.87 -27.72
C VAL A 197 -13.89 -7.62 -28.40
N SER A 198 -14.72 -6.78 -29.03
CA SER A 198 -14.24 -5.56 -29.69
C SER A 198 -13.61 -4.57 -28.73
N LYS A 199 -14.23 -4.33 -27.56
CA LYS A 199 -13.72 -3.35 -26.60
C LYS A 199 -12.45 -3.80 -25.90
N ILE A 200 -12.34 -5.09 -25.62
CA ILE A 200 -11.11 -5.63 -25.05
C ILE A 200 -10.01 -5.71 -26.12
N SER A 201 -10.35 -6.03 -27.37
CA SER A 201 -9.40 -5.95 -28.48
C SER A 201 -8.82 -4.55 -28.66
N SER A 202 -9.58 -3.49 -28.36
CA SER A 202 -9.01 -2.13 -28.34
C SER A 202 -8.08 -1.88 -27.15
N GLY A 203 -8.38 -2.41 -25.96
CA GLY A 203 -7.48 -2.32 -24.80
C GLY A 203 -6.20 -3.15 -24.95
N LEU A 204 -6.27 -4.27 -25.66
CA LEU A 204 -5.14 -5.13 -26.00
C LEU A 204 -4.37 -4.67 -27.25
N ALA A 205 -4.90 -3.73 -28.04
CA ALA A 205 -4.20 -3.22 -29.23
C ALA A 205 -2.93 -2.43 -28.86
N SER A 206 -2.91 -1.81 -27.68
CA SER A 206 -1.77 -1.04 -27.18
C SER A 206 -0.93 -1.78 -26.13
N SER A 207 -1.48 -2.81 -25.48
CA SER A 207 -0.83 -3.50 -24.36
C SER A 207 -0.40 -4.93 -24.71
N GLN A 208 0.87 -5.26 -24.45
CA GLN A 208 1.40 -6.62 -24.58
C GLN A 208 1.12 -7.49 -23.34
N THR A 209 0.55 -6.90 -22.28
CA THR A 209 0.25 -7.60 -21.03
C THR A 209 -1.15 -7.25 -20.53
N MET A 210 -1.89 -8.26 -20.08
CA MET A 210 -3.20 -8.13 -19.46
C MET A 210 -3.19 -8.73 -18.06
N ILE A 211 -3.66 -7.98 -17.07
CA ILE A 211 -3.97 -8.53 -15.74
C ILE A 211 -5.46 -8.88 -15.71
N ALA A 212 -5.75 -10.14 -15.45
CA ALA A 212 -7.10 -10.69 -15.39
C ALA A 212 -7.53 -10.85 -13.92
N PHE A 213 -8.34 -9.92 -13.42
CA PHE A 213 -8.84 -9.97 -12.04
C PHE A 213 -9.99 -10.97 -11.92
N LEU A 214 -9.79 -11.99 -11.09
CA LEU A 214 -10.70 -13.11 -10.88
C LEU A 214 -11.46 -12.93 -9.56
N SER A 215 -12.77 -12.77 -9.70
CA SER A 215 -13.78 -12.80 -8.64
C SER A 215 -14.94 -13.67 -9.12
N ARG A 216 -15.86 -14.09 -8.24
CA ARG A 216 -17.08 -14.81 -8.66
C ARG A 216 -17.85 -14.01 -9.70
N LYS A 217 -17.95 -12.69 -9.50
CA LYS A 217 -18.63 -11.78 -10.43
C LYS A 217 -17.91 -11.67 -11.76
N SER A 218 -16.57 -11.62 -11.78
CA SER A 218 -15.85 -11.56 -13.06
C SER A 218 -15.97 -12.87 -13.81
N VAL A 219 -15.88 -14.02 -13.13
CA VAL A 219 -16.07 -15.35 -13.71
C VAL A 219 -17.45 -15.48 -14.36
N ASP A 220 -18.52 -15.12 -13.64
CA ASP A 220 -19.90 -15.25 -14.10
C ASP A 220 -20.25 -14.33 -15.27
N SER A 221 -19.64 -13.14 -15.34
CA SER A 221 -19.99 -12.12 -16.34
C SER A 221 -19.11 -12.16 -17.58
N MET A 222 -17.78 -12.11 -17.39
CA MET A 222 -16.82 -11.95 -18.46
C MET A 222 -16.30 -13.29 -18.96
N TRP A 223 -16.00 -14.22 -18.05
CA TRP A 223 -15.36 -15.49 -18.39
C TRP A 223 -16.35 -16.58 -18.83
N ALA A 224 -17.63 -16.44 -18.49
CA ALA A 224 -18.69 -17.36 -18.90
C ALA A 224 -19.02 -17.30 -20.40
N LEU A 225 -18.60 -16.24 -21.10
CA LEU A 225 -18.93 -16.03 -22.50
C LEU A 225 -18.03 -16.85 -23.42
N LYS A 226 -18.62 -17.74 -24.22
CA LYS A 226 -17.88 -18.58 -25.19
C LYS A 226 -17.05 -17.77 -26.19
N GLU A 227 -17.58 -16.61 -26.61
CA GLU A 227 -16.87 -15.71 -27.54
C GLU A 227 -15.56 -15.20 -26.93
N TRP A 228 -15.56 -14.90 -25.63
CA TRP A 228 -14.40 -14.44 -24.89
C TRP A 228 -13.33 -15.52 -24.76
N GLN A 229 -13.74 -16.74 -24.36
CA GLN A 229 -12.82 -17.88 -24.29
C GLN A 229 -12.19 -18.19 -25.64
N SER A 230 -12.97 -18.10 -26.73
CA SER A 230 -12.48 -18.32 -28.10
C SER A 230 -11.50 -17.24 -28.56
N PHE A 231 -11.78 -15.97 -28.23
CA PHE A 231 -10.88 -14.85 -28.53
C PHE A 231 -9.54 -15.01 -27.81
N LEU A 232 -9.56 -15.28 -26.51
CA LEU A 232 -8.34 -15.48 -25.73
C LEU A 232 -7.53 -16.70 -26.20
N ALA A 233 -8.19 -17.81 -26.53
CA ALA A 233 -7.51 -18.98 -27.06
C ALA A 233 -6.74 -18.65 -28.36
N ARG A 234 -7.34 -17.81 -29.23
CA ARG A 234 -6.66 -17.33 -30.44
C ARG A 234 -5.48 -16.43 -30.14
N GLN A 235 -5.62 -15.49 -29.20
CA GLN A 235 -4.52 -14.61 -28.79
C GLN A 235 -3.35 -15.41 -28.19
N LEU A 236 -3.63 -16.35 -27.28
CA LEU A 236 -2.62 -17.22 -26.68
C LEU A 236 -1.91 -18.13 -27.70
N SER A 237 -2.59 -18.51 -28.79
CA SER A 237 -2.02 -19.36 -29.84
C SER A 237 -1.24 -18.61 -30.93
N GLY A 238 -1.39 -17.29 -31.05
CA GLY A 238 -0.93 -16.54 -32.23
C GLY A 238 -0.36 -15.14 -31.97
N THR A 239 -0.31 -14.66 -30.73
CA THR A 239 0.26 -13.35 -30.35
C THR A 239 1.04 -13.43 -29.04
N ASP A 240 1.98 -12.51 -28.84
CA ASP A 240 2.82 -12.38 -27.63
C ASP A 240 2.08 -11.75 -26.41
N ILE A 241 0.74 -11.83 -26.35
CA ILE A 241 -0.01 -11.25 -25.22
C ILE A 241 0.21 -12.09 -23.96
N LYS A 242 0.84 -11.48 -22.96
CA LYS A 242 1.06 -12.09 -21.64
C LYS A 242 -0.17 -11.89 -20.76
N ILE A 243 -0.75 -12.96 -20.24
CA ILE A 243 -1.88 -12.91 -19.29
C ILE A 243 -1.38 -13.18 -17.88
N LEU A 244 -1.73 -12.30 -16.95
CA LEU A 244 -1.44 -12.39 -15.52
C LEU A 244 -2.76 -12.52 -14.74
N PRO A 245 -3.19 -13.74 -14.38
CA PRO A 245 -4.38 -13.91 -13.55
C PRO A 245 -4.12 -13.38 -12.14
N ALA A 246 -5.09 -12.66 -11.57
CA ALA A 246 -5.04 -12.09 -10.22
C ALA A 246 -6.28 -12.50 -9.45
N LEU A 247 -6.14 -13.41 -8.48
CA LEU A 247 -7.24 -13.97 -7.71
C LEU A 247 -7.62 -13.04 -6.55
N LEU A 248 -8.76 -12.35 -6.67
CA LEU A 248 -9.27 -11.43 -5.64
C LEU A 248 -10.05 -12.14 -4.54
N GLU A 249 -10.82 -13.16 -4.92
CA GLU A 249 -11.56 -14.02 -4.01
C GLU A 249 -11.60 -15.44 -4.55
N LYS A 250 -11.90 -16.42 -3.69
CA LYS A 250 -12.05 -17.81 -4.11
C LYS A 250 -13.23 -17.94 -5.09
N CYS A 251 -12.93 -18.34 -6.32
CA CYS A 251 -13.89 -18.58 -7.39
C CYS A 251 -13.47 -19.75 -8.28
N ASP A 252 -14.38 -20.21 -9.15
CA ASP A 252 -14.09 -21.27 -10.11
C ASP A 252 -13.25 -20.70 -11.27
N ILE A 253 -11.94 -20.96 -11.23
CA ILE A 253 -11.00 -20.43 -12.21
C ILE A 253 -11.37 -20.95 -13.62
N PRO A 254 -11.54 -20.06 -14.61
CA PRO A 254 -11.87 -20.46 -15.97
C PRO A 254 -10.84 -21.47 -16.53
N PRO A 255 -11.24 -22.53 -17.24
CA PRO A 255 -10.32 -23.56 -17.73
C PRO A 255 -9.15 -23.01 -18.55
N ILE A 256 -9.37 -21.93 -19.31
CA ILE A 256 -8.33 -21.27 -20.11
C ILE A 256 -7.20 -20.65 -19.26
N LEU A 257 -7.44 -20.39 -17.97
CA LEU A 257 -6.46 -19.85 -17.03
C LEU A 257 -5.97 -20.90 -16.03
N ALA A 258 -6.50 -22.14 -16.05
CA ALA A 258 -6.25 -23.13 -15.02
C ALA A 258 -4.77 -23.54 -14.91
N ASP A 259 -4.05 -23.55 -16.04
CA ASP A 259 -2.63 -23.89 -16.11
C ASP A 259 -1.70 -22.66 -15.94
N ILE A 260 -2.27 -21.47 -15.72
CA ILE A 260 -1.50 -20.23 -15.51
C ILE A 260 -1.45 -19.94 -14.02
N LYS A 261 -0.23 -19.74 -13.48
CA LYS A 261 -0.07 -19.31 -12.09
C LYS A 261 -0.72 -17.93 -11.90
N TYR A 262 -1.65 -17.85 -10.95
CA TYR A 262 -2.27 -16.58 -10.55
C TYR A 262 -1.49 -15.91 -9.42
N ALA A 263 -1.54 -14.58 -9.37
CA ALA A 263 -1.20 -13.78 -8.19
C ALA A 263 -2.34 -13.86 -7.17
N ASP A 264 -2.03 -14.22 -5.92
CA ASP A 264 -3.02 -14.51 -4.89
C ASP A 264 -3.25 -13.29 -3.97
N PHE A 265 -4.33 -12.53 -4.21
CA PHE A 265 -4.74 -11.42 -3.34
C PHE A 265 -5.62 -11.86 -2.17
N THR A 266 -5.99 -13.15 -2.07
CA THR A 266 -6.90 -13.64 -1.03
C THR A 266 -6.24 -13.69 0.36
N LYS A 267 -4.90 -13.68 0.42
CA LYS A 267 -4.13 -13.68 1.66
C LYS A 267 -3.75 -12.28 2.11
N SER A 268 -3.20 -11.50 1.20
CA SER A 268 -2.65 -10.17 1.45
C SER A 268 -2.59 -9.39 0.15
N TYR A 269 -2.93 -8.10 0.22
CA TYR A 269 -2.76 -7.18 -0.91
C TYR A 269 -1.28 -7.09 -1.33
N HIS A 270 -0.36 -7.00 -0.36
CA HIS A 270 1.08 -6.90 -0.60
C HIS A 270 1.63 -8.08 -1.38
N ASP A 271 1.29 -9.30 -0.96
CA ASP A 271 1.84 -10.51 -1.57
C ASP A 271 1.33 -10.68 -3.00
N GLY A 272 0.03 -10.47 -3.22
CA GLY A 272 -0.57 -10.48 -4.56
C GLY A 272 0.04 -9.41 -5.47
N TYR A 273 0.18 -8.18 -4.98
CA TYR A 273 0.80 -7.08 -5.73
C TYR A 273 2.26 -7.38 -6.06
N LYS A 274 3.03 -7.92 -5.10
CA LYS A 274 4.43 -8.34 -5.30
C LYS A 274 4.57 -9.39 -6.39
N GLU A 275 3.66 -10.35 -6.47
CA GLU A 275 3.65 -11.34 -7.54
C GLU A 275 3.40 -10.70 -8.92
N ILE A 276 2.46 -9.75 -9.01
CA ILE A 276 2.23 -8.97 -10.24
C ILE A 276 3.47 -8.16 -10.60
N TYR A 277 4.02 -7.39 -9.65
CA TYR A 277 5.21 -6.57 -9.85
C TYR A 277 6.38 -7.38 -10.40
N ASN A 278 6.66 -8.55 -9.80
CA ASN A 278 7.74 -9.42 -10.26
C ASN A 278 7.48 -10.01 -11.66
N ALA A 279 6.22 -10.26 -12.01
CA ALA A 279 5.86 -10.71 -13.35
C ALA A 279 5.97 -9.60 -14.41
N LEU A 280 5.85 -8.33 -13.98
CA LEU A 280 6.01 -7.13 -14.80
C LEU A 280 7.44 -6.58 -14.77
N LYS A 281 8.36 -7.14 -13.99
CA LYS A 281 9.79 -6.78 -14.02
C LYS A 281 10.47 -7.42 -15.22
#